data_AF-A0A1G7CLX1-F1
#
_entry.id   AF-A0A1G7CLX1-F1
#
_cell.length_a   1.000
_cell.length_b   1.000
_cell.length_c   1.000
_cell.angle_alpha   90.00
_cell.angle_beta   90.00
_cell.angle_gamma   90.00
#
_symmetry.space_group_name_H-M   'P 1'
#
loop_
_entity.id
_entity.type
_entity.pdbx_description
1 polymer ?
#
loop_
_entity_poly.entity_id
_entity_poly.type
_entity_poly.pdbx_seq_one_letter_code
_entity_poly.pdbx_strand_id
1 'polypeptide(L)' 'MSATEEGQAGASGPRLAFERSEYDSRIARTRSAMQKAGVELLIVTDPTNMNWLTGY' A
#
# COMPACT_ATOMS: atom_id res chain seq x y z
N MET A 1 34.88 -15.15 25.27
CA MET A 1 34.56 -15.51 23.87
C MET A 1 33.33 -16.38 23.87
N SER A 2 32.30 -15.92 23.15
CA SER A 2 31.17 -16.69 22.62
C SER A 2 30.14 -17.25 23.61
N ALA A 3 29.16 -16.40 23.93
CA ALA A 3 27.76 -16.83 23.92
C ALA A 3 27.01 -15.75 23.14
N THR A 4 26.54 -16.15 21.96
CA THR A 4 25.95 -15.33 20.90
C THR A 4 24.71 -14.61 21.40
N GLU A 5 24.66 -13.30 21.11
CA GLU A 5 23.54 -12.41 21.38
C GLU A 5 22.24 -12.89 20.71
N GLU A 6 21.15 -12.78 21.46
CA GLU A 6 19.78 -12.98 21.00
C GLU A 6 19.43 -11.96 19.90
N GLY A 7 19.29 -12.43 18.66
CA GLY A 7 18.79 -11.65 17.52
C GLY A 7 17.34 -12.00 17.22
N GLN A 8 16.44 -11.27 17.86
CA GLN A 8 14.99 -11.23 17.72
C GLN A 8 14.42 -11.67 16.34
N ALA A 9 13.46 -12.60 16.37
CA ALA A 9 12.63 -12.98 15.22
C ALA A 9 11.76 -11.79 14.77
N GLY A 10 12.24 -11.02 13.79
CA GLY A 10 11.53 -9.88 13.23
C GLY A 10 10.40 -10.34 12.31
N ALA A 11 9.16 -10.04 12.67
CA ALA A 11 7.97 -10.30 11.87
C ALA A 11 8.16 -9.85 10.40
N SER A 12 8.16 -10.80 9.46
CA SER A 12 8.29 -10.50 8.03
C SER A 12 6.96 -10.00 7.47
N GLY A 13 6.56 -8.80 7.89
CA GLY A 13 5.50 -8.06 7.21
C GLY A 13 5.94 -7.63 5.81
N PRO A 14 5.01 -7.43 4.87
CA PRO A 14 5.35 -6.91 3.55
C PRO A 14 6.04 -5.54 3.70
N ARG A 15 7.15 -5.35 2.97
CA ARG A 15 7.84 -4.05 2.91
C ARG A 15 7.03 -3.12 2.01
N LEU A 16 6.30 -2.21 2.64
CA LEU A 16 5.53 -1.18 1.93
C LEU A 16 6.41 0.04 1.64
N ALA A 17 6.15 0.69 0.50
CA ALA A 17 6.85 1.93 0.13
C ALA A 17 6.35 3.14 0.94
N PHE A 18 5.14 3.05 1.48
CA PHE A 18 4.49 4.08 2.29
C PHE A 18 3.79 3.46 3.50
N GLU A 19 3.42 4.30 4.46
CA GLU A 19 2.52 3.91 5.55
C GLU A 19 1.15 3.49 5.01
N ARG A 20 0.45 2.61 5.73
CA ARG A 20 -0.90 2.14 5.32
C ARG A 20 -1.89 3.28 5.11
N SER A 21 -1.84 4.30 5.97
CA SER A 21 -2.70 5.48 5.91
C SER A 21 -2.53 6.30 4.63
N GLU A 22 -1.36 6.24 3.99
CA GLU A 22 -1.11 6.92 2.73
C GLU A 22 -1.89 6.23 1.59
N TYR A 23 -1.88 4.90 1.55
CA TYR A 23 -2.68 4.15 0.58
C TYR A 23 -4.18 4.38 0.79
N ASP A 24 -4.65 4.39 2.02
CA ASP A 24 -6.05 4.71 2.35
C ASP A 24 -6.45 6.10 1.84
N SER A 25 -5.56 7.08 2.04
CA SER A 25 -5.77 8.46 1.57
C SER A 25 -5.83 8.54 0.05
N ARG A 26 -4.96 7.81 -0.66
CA ARG A 26 -4.98 7.74 -2.13
C ARG A 26 -6.28 7.12 -2.65
N ILE A 27 -6.70 6.00 -2.07
CA ILE A 27 -7.97 5.34 -2.42
C ILE A 27 -9.15 6.30 -2.19
N ALA A 28 -9.21 6.99 -1.05
CA ALA A 28 -10.27 7.94 -0.75
C ALA A 28 -10.32 9.09 -1.77
N ARG A 29 -9.15 9.66 -2.13
CA ARG A 29 -9.04 10.70 -3.15
C ARG A 29 -9.50 10.21 -4.53
N THR A 30 -9.09 9.01 -4.93
CA THR A 30 -9.52 8.39 -6.20
C THR A 30 -11.02 8.19 -6.22
N ARG A 31 -11.62 7.66 -5.14
CA ARG A 31 -13.08 7.48 -5.04
C ARG A 31 -13.83 8.81 -5.09
N SER A 32 -13.33 9.86 -4.44
CA SER A 32 -13.94 11.19 -4.52
C SER A 32 -13.88 11.76 -5.94
N ALA A 33 -12.78 11.55 -6.66
CA ALA A 33 -12.66 11.94 -8.06
C ALA A 33 -13.63 11.16 -8.95
N MET A 34 -13.75 9.84 -8.73
CA MET A 34 -14.73 9.00 -9.44
C MET A 34 -16.17 9.48 -9.22
N GLN A 35 -16.55 9.80 -7.97
CA GLN A 35 -17.87 10.34 -7.66
C GLN A 35 -18.14 11.66 -8.37
N LYS A 36 -17.19 12.59 -8.37
CA LYS A 36 -17.30 13.88 -9.08
C LYS A 36 -17.42 13.70 -10.60
N ALA A 37 -16.81 12.66 -11.14
CA ALA A 37 -16.83 12.34 -12.57
C ALA A 37 -18.00 11.44 -12.98
N GLY A 38 -18.84 10.98 -12.04
CA GLY A 38 -19.92 10.01 -12.33
C GLY A 38 -19.41 8.61 -12.73
N VAL A 39 -18.20 8.25 -12.31
CA VAL A 39 -17.58 6.94 -12.61
C VAL A 39 -17.94 5.94 -11.51
N GLU A 40 -18.67 4.90 -11.86
CA GLU A 40 -19.07 3.86 -10.90
C GLU A 40 -18.03 2.73 -10.77
N LEU A 41 -17.28 2.45 -11.84
CA LEU A 41 -16.27 1.40 -11.89
C LEU A 41 -14.96 1.91 -12.50
N LEU A 42 -13.86 1.66 -11.80
CA LEU A 42 -12.50 1.88 -12.28
C LEU A 42 -11.75 0.55 -12.23
N ILE A 43 -11.28 0.09 -13.40
CA ILE A 43 -10.41 -1.09 -13.51
C ILE A 43 -8.98 -0.58 -13.73
N VAL A 44 -8.06 -0.99 -12.86
CA VAL A 44 -6.63 -0.63 -12.96
C VAL A 44 -5.85 -1.87 -13.37
N THR A 45 -5.21 -1.81 -14.53
CA THR A 45 -4.45 -2.94 -15.10
C THR A 45 -2.95 -2.67 -15.18
N ASP A 46 -2.54 -1.41 -15.12
CA ASP A 46 -1.13 -1.03 -15.11
C ASP A 46 -0.52 -1.31 -13.73
N PRO A 47 0.58 -2.09 -13.65
CA PRO A 47 1.21 -2.45 -12.38
C PRO A 47 1.68 -1.23 -11.57
N THR A 48 2.10 -0.14 -12.23
CA THR A 48 2.56 1.07 -11.54
C THR A 48 1.40 1.75 -10.81
N ASN A 49 0.23 1.82 -11.46
CA ASN A 49 -0.98 2.38 -10.85
C ASN A 49 -1.52 1.50 -9.71
N MET A 50 -1.43 0.17 -9.86
CA MET A 50 -1.76 -0.76 -8.79
C MET A 50 -0.86 -0.52 -7.57
N ASN A 51 0.46 -0.52 -7.77
CA ASN A 51 1.42 -0.28 -6.70
C ASN A 51 1.20 1.08 -6.03
N TRP A 52 0.96 2.14 -6.80
CA TRP A 52 0.70 3.46 -6.26
C TRP A 52 -0.56 3.51 -5.38
N LEU A 53 -1.63 2.79 -5.75
CA LEU A 53 -2.90 2.75 -5.01
C LEU A 53 -2.88 1.78 -3.83
N THR A 54 -2.21 0.64 -3.94
CA THR A 54 -2.38 -0.49 -3.01
C THR A 54 -1.08 -1.01 -2.40
N GLY A 55 0.08 -0.65 -2.97
CA GLY A 55 1.38 -1.17 -2.55
C GLY A 55 1.66 -2.62 -2.99
N TYR A 56 0.87 -3.16 -3.93
CA TYR A 56 1.06 -4.48 -4.54
C TYR A 56 2.03 -4.43 -5.72
#